data_AF-A0A6N8EIS8-F1
#
_entry.id   AF-A0A6N8EIS8-F1
#
_cell.length_a   1.000
_cell.length_b   1.000
_cell.length_c   1.000
_cell.angle_alpha   90.00
_cell.angle_beta   90.00
_cell.angle_gamma   90.00
#
_symmetry.space_group_name_H-M   'P 1'
#
loop_
_entity.id
_entity.type
_entity.pdbx_description
1 polymer ?
#
loop_
_entity_poly.entity_id
_entity_poly.type
_entity_poly.pdbx_seq_one_letter_code
_entity_poly.pdbx_strand_id
1 'polypeptide(L)'
;MKQTDTRPLFSIPWADQADSSTIATIPQSATAIGRASMALGFPKATMTPIAAGGVPPYGEDMNGILNMLSRAARTAELGILHPFSADYATAINGYPVGATIAHPTIAGRFLICTADNNTNDPSQSMNGWLDPLGNYATAAALQQETQRAQAAEAGLLPLAGGTITGPINRAGGGVLPEVIGPNLTGRVVIQAFVATGQKGAWGINVNFPVSFQPGTVPLVFTQINVEELNVPRSRMSPLTNNLSNNAPQITNTGFSFQPFYVGGENGTSAYPWHLQCLAIGVMQ
;
A
#
# COMPACT_ATOMS: atom_id res chain seq x y z
N MET A 1 5.39 -10.47 38.07
CA MET A 1 3.94 -10.80 38.02
C MET A 1 3.61 -11.04 36.56
N LYS A 2 2.98 -12.16 36.24
CA LYS A 2 2.43 -12.46 34.91
C LYS A 2 1.06 -11.79 34.76
N GLN A 3 0.58 -11.62 33.53
CA GLN A 3 -0.79 -11.13 33.27
C GLN A 3 -1.88 -12.03 33.88
N THR A 4 -1.55 -13.32 34.09
CA THR A 4 -2.41 -14.30 34.77
C THR A 4 -2.40 -14.21 36.30
N ASP A 5 -1.48 -13.46 36.90
CA ASP A 5 -1.37 -13.30 38.36
C ASP A 5 -2.36 -12.21 38.80
N THR A 6 -3.66 -12.49 38.69
CA THR A 6 -4.71 -11.50 38.97
C THR A 6 -4.73 -11.12 40.45
N ARG A 7 -4.40 -9.87 40.72
CA ARG A 7 -4.60 -9.24 42.04
C ARG A 7 -6.11 -9.03 42.27
N PRO A 8 -6.61 -9.09 43.52
CA PRO A 8 -7.99 -8.72 43.80
C PRO A 8 -8.20 -7.25 43.42
N LEU A 9 -9.22 -6.99 42.58
CA LEU A 9 -9.58 -5.65 42.11
C LEU A 9 -10.47 -4.93 43.14
N PHE A 10 -10.33 -3.61 43.26
CA PHE A 10 -11.18 -2.76 44.10
C PHE A 10 -12.53 -2.50 43.42
N SER A 11 -13.39 -3.53 43.38
CA SER A 11 -14.76 -3.42 42.85
C SER A 11 -15.62 -2.39 43.59
N ILE A 12 -15.43 -2.30 44.91
CA ILE A 12 -16.04 -1.31 45.80
C ILE A 12 -14.89 -0.61 46.55
N PRO A 13 -14.79 0.73 46.52
CA PRO A 13 -13.82 1.46 47.33
C PRO A 13 -14.05 1.24 48.83
N TRP A 14 -12.99 1.37 49.62
CA TRP A 14 -13.10 1.30 51.08
C TRP A 14 -14.00 2.43 51.59
N ALA A 15 -14.90 2.13 52.53
CA ALA A 15 -15.81 3.10 53.14
C ALA A 15 -16.68 3.90 52.13
N ASP A 16 -16.96 3.35 50.94
CA ASP A 16 -17.76 4.01 49.88
C ASP A 16 -19.19 4.39 50.31
N GLN A 17 -19.75 3.64 51.26
CA GLN A 17 -21.09 3.86 51.84
C GLN A 17 -21.03 4.19 53.34
N ALA A 18 -19.92 4.78 53.81
CA ALA A 18 -19.78 5.18 55.21
C ALA A 18 -20.58 6.45 55.52
N ASP A 19 -21.23 6.50 56.69
CA ASP A 19 -21.89 7.71 57.19
C ASP A 19 -20.88 8.86 57.31
N SER A 20 -21.33 10.10 57.07
CA SER A 20 -20.46 11.29 57.11
C SER A 20 -19.84 11.58 58.48
N SER A 21 -20.34 10.96 59.55
CA SER A 21 -19.75 10.96 60.91
C SER A 21 -18.68 9.88 61.12
N THR A 22 -18.40 9.05 60.12
CA THR A 22 -17.49 7.90 60.19
C THR A 22 -16.41 7.90 59.09
N ILE A 23 -16.37 8.96 58.27
CA ILE A 23 -15.35 9.19 57.24
C ILE A 23 -15.00 10.68 57.17
N ALA A 24 -13.71 11.00 57.22
CA ALA A 24 -13.21 12.37 57.12
C ALA A 24 -12.53 12.63 55.77
N THR A 25 -12.61 13.88 55.28
CA THR A 25 -11.72 14.33 54.20
C THR A 25 -10.37 14.70 54.80
N ILE A 26 -9.28 14.09 54.31
CA ILE A 26 -7.94 14.30 54.87
C ILE A 26 -7.40 15.67 54.46
N PRO A 27 -7.12 16.58 55.41
CA PRO A 27 -6.59 17.90 55.10
C PRO A 27 -5.10 17.82 54.72
N GLN A 28 -4.61 18.82 53.99
CA GLN A 28 -3.19 18.91 53.62
C GLN A 28 -2.28 19.03 54.86
N SER A 29 -2.68 19.81 55.86
CA SER A 29 -1.98 20.00 57.13
C SER A 29 -2.89 19.62 58.31
N ALA A 30 -2.29 19.23 59.44
CA ALA A 30 -3.06 18.80 60.61
C ALA A 30 -3.88 19.93 61.22
N THR A 31 -5.15 19.66 61.51
CA THR A 31 -6.14 20.63 62.01
C THR A 31 -6.33 20.60 63.53
N ALA A 32 -6.01 19.48 64.17
CA ALA A 32 -6.05 19.31 65.63
C ALA A 32 -5.09 18.19 66.10
N ILE A 33 -4.85 18.10 67.41
CA ILE A 33 -4.04 17.03 68.00
C ILE A 33 -4.65 15.67 67.68
N GLY A 34 -3.84 14.73 67.21
CA GLY A 34 -4.26 13.37 66.86
C GLY A 34 -4.90 13.19 65.48
N ARG A 35 -5.30 14.27 64.80
CA ARG A 35 -5.89 14.21 63.45
C ARG A 35 -4.85 13.91 62.38
N ALA A 36 -5.21 13.06 61.43
CA ALA A 36 -4.36 12.78 60.28
C ALA A 36 -4.31 13.95 59.28
N SER A 37 -3.26 14.01 58.48
CA SER A 37 -3.13 14.95 57.36
C SER A 37 -2.21 14.40 56.28
N MET A 38 -2.26 14.96 55.07
CA MET A 38 -1.35 14.56 53.99
C MET A 38 0.12 14.81 54.33
N ALA A 39 0.43 15.92 55.03
CA ALA A 39 1.79 16.28 55.40
C ALA A 39 2.39 15.44 56.54
N LEU A 40 1.59 15.01 57.52
CA LEU A 40 2.08 14.31 58.72
C LEU A 40 1.68 12.82 58.79
N GLY A 41 0.81 12.35 57.90
CA GLY A 41 0.13 11.07 58.09
C GLY A 41 -0.63 11.06 59.41
N PHE A 42 -0.49 9.97 60.18
CA PHE A 42 -0.90 9.92 61.59
C PHE A 42 0.18 10.58 62.47
N PRO A 43 -0.14 11.67 63.21
CA PRO A 43 0.86 12.46 63.92
C PRO A 43 1.40 11.72 65.16
N LYS A 44 2.57 12.13 65.67
CA LYS A 44 3.24 11.52 66.84
C LYS A 44 2.32 11.33 68.07
N ALA A 45 1.33 12.20 68.26
CA ALA A 45 0.31 12.06 69.30
C ALA A 45 -0.43 10.71 69.27
N THR A 46 -0.63 10.11 68.09
CA THR A 46 -1.27 8.79 67.92
C THR A 46 -0.32 7.61 68.01
N MET A 47 0.98 7.88 68.07
CA MET A 47 2.04 6.89 68.29
C MET A 47 2.61 6.95 69.72
N THR A 48 1.99 7.78 70.57
CA THR A 48 2.34 7.92 71.99
C THR A 48 1.36 7.10 72.82
N PRO A 49 1.80 6.35 73.86
CA PRO A 49 0.88 5.64 74.74
C PRO A 49 -0.13 6.57 75.41
N ILE A 50 -1.37 6.12 75.59
CA ILE A 50 -2.44 6.90 76.26
C ILE A 50 -2.01 7.32 77.67
N ALA A 51 -1.32 6.44 78.41
CA ALA A 51 -0.74 6.73 79.73
C ALA A 51 0.34 7.83 79.73
N ALA A 52 0.88 8.19 78.56
CA ALA A 52 1.84 9.27 78.35
C ALA A 52 1.21 10.49 77.63
N GLY A 53 -0.13 10.60 77.60
CA GLY A 53 -0.85 11.72 76.98
C GLY A 53 -1.09 11.57 75.47
N GLY A 54 -0.95 10.36 74.91
CA GLY A 54 -1.30 10.09 73.52
C GLY A 54 -2.81 10.06 73.25
N VAL A 55 -3.18 10.28 71.99
CA VAL A 55 -4.57 10.29 71.49
C VAL A 55 -4.69 9.22 70.40
N PRO A 56 -5.59 8.24 70.47
CA PRO A 56 -5.66 7.17 69.47
C PRO A 56 -5.96 7.70 68.05
N PRO A 57 -5.53 7.00 66.98
CA PRO A 57 -5.91 7.35 65.61
C PRO A 57 -7.43 7.42 65.43
N TYR A 58 -7.92 8.43 64.74
CA TYR A 58 -9.35 8.58 64.44
C TYR A 58 -9.78 7.61 63.33
N GLY A 59 -10.82 6.82 63.59
CA GLY A 59 -11.36 5.87 62.61
C GLY A 59 -11.89 6.55 61.35
N GLU A 60 -12.46 7.75 61.48
CA GLU A 60 -12.88 8.60 60.35
C GLU A 60 -11.72 9.00 59.42
N ASP A 61 -10.54 9.29 60.00
CA ASP A 61 -9.33 9.61 59.24
C ASP A 61 -8.78 8.36 58.53
N MET A 62 -8.83 7.19 59.19
CA MET A 62 -8.43 5.93 58.57
C MET A 62 -9.37 5.55 57.41
N ASN A 63 -10.68 5.70 57.57
CA ASN A 63 -11.65 5.51 56.49
C ASN A 63 -11.44 6.51 55.34
N GLY A 64 -11.14 7.77 55.66
CA GLY A 64 -10.86 8.82 54.67
C GLY A 64 -9.66 8.50 53.78
N ILE A 65 -8.51 8.20 54.38
CA ILE A 65 -7.29 7.90 53.61
C ILE A 65 -7.42 6.60 52.81
N LEU A 66 -8.07 5.58 53.36
CA LEU A 66 -8.30 4.31 52.66
C LEU A 66 -9.33 4.44 51.54
N ASN A 67 -10.37 5.26 51.68
CA ASN A 67 -11.29 5.59 50.58
C ASN A 67 -10.53 6.27 49.43
N MET A 68 -9.72 7.29 49.74
CA MET A 68 -8.94 8.01 48.74
C MET A 68 -7.97 7.08 47.99
N LEU A 69 -7.23 6.23 48.72
CA LEU A 69 -6.28 5.29 48.12
C LEU A 69 -6.94 4.16 47.32
N SER A 70 -8.06 3.61 47.80
CA SER A 70 -8.79 2.55 47.07
C SER A 70 -9.50 3.08 45.82
N ARG A 71 -9.96 4.35 45.82
CA ARG A 71 -10.43 5.04 44.61
C ARG A 71 -9.31 5.22 43.59
N ALA A 72 -8.13 5.69 44.03
CA ALA A 72 -6.97 5.83 43.16
C ALA A 72 -6.50 4.48 42.58
N ALA A 73 -6.48 3.42 43.41
CA ALA A 73 -6.17 2.05 42.99
C ALA A 73 -7.16 1.56 41.92
N ARG A 74 -8.47 1.74 42.14
CA ARG A 74 -9.51 1.37 41.16
C ARG A 74 -9.34 2.11 39.82
N THR A 75 -9.00 3.40 39.84
CA THR A 75 -8.74 4.16 38.61
C THR A 75 -7.53 3.61 37.84
N ALA A 76 -6.45 3.26 38.55
CA ALA A 76 -5.27 2.64 37.96
C ALA A 76 -5.54 1.22 37.42
N GLU A 77 -6.34 0.42 38.12
CA GLU A 77 -6.77 -0.92 37.69
C GLU A 77 -7.60 -0.90 36.39
N LEU A 78 -8.38 0.15 36.17
CA LEU A 78 -9.14 0.38 34.94
C LEU A 78 -8.27 0.88 33.77
N GLY A 79 -6.99 1.18 34.00
CA GLY A 79 -6.10 1.78 32.99
C GLY A 79 -6.51 3.18 32.55
N ILE A 80 -7.30 3.90 33.37
CA ILE A 80 -7.78 5.23 33.04
C ILE A 80 -6.63 6.23 33.17
N LEU A 81 -6.28 6.89 32.06
CA LEU A 81 -5.38 8.03 32.05
C LEU A 81 -6.17 9.30 32.40
N HIS A 82 -5.61 10.11 33.30
CA HIS A 82 -6.18 11.39 33.65
C HIS A 82 -5.93 12.43 32.53
N PRO A 83 -6.87 13.35 32.26
CA PRO A 83 -6.58 14.51 31.42
C PRO A 83 -5.55 15.43 32.10
N PHE A 84 -4.99 16.36 31.34
CA PHE A 84 -4.19 17.45 31.90
C PHE A 84 -4.98 18.22 32.98
N SER A 85 -4.31 18.56 34.09
CA SER A 85 -4.84 19.43 35.14
C SER A 85 -3.81 20.48 35.50
N ALA A 86 -4.17 21.77 35.31
CA ALA A 86 -3.32 22.90 35.64
C ALA A 86 -3.06 23.01 37.16
N ASP A 87 -4.08 22.74 37.99
CA ASP A 87 -3.95 22.72 39.45
C ASP A 87 -2.99 21.61 39.91
N TYR A 88 -3.11 20.41 39.33
CA TYR A 88 -2.22 19.30 39.64
C TYR A 88 -0.79 19.61 39.18
N ALA A 89 -0.61 20.08 37.94
CA ALA A 89 0.70 20.52 37.44
C ALA A 89 1.33 21.54 38.38
N THR A 90 0.58 22.56 38.82
CA THR A 90 1.06 23.55 39.79
C THR A 90 1.49 22.90 41.11
N ALA A 91 0.68 21.97 41.64
CA ALA A 91 0.96 21.28 42.91
C ALA A 91 2.20 20.34 42.86
N ILE A 92 2.55 19.79 41.68
CA ILE A 92 3.72 18.91 41.50
C ILE A 92 4.93 19.57 40.83
N ASN A 93 4.90 20.90 40.61
CA ASN A 93 5.90 21.65 39.84
C ASN A 93 6.01 21.20 38.35
N GLY A 94 4.90 20.77 37.77
CA GLY A 94 4.75 20.36 36.36
C GLY A 94 4.89 18.85 36.16
N TYR A 95 4.34 18.35 35.06
CA TYR A 95 4.44 16.93 34.71
C TYR A 95 5.89 16.58 34.37
N PRO A 96 6.46 15.49 34.93
CA PRO A 96 7.81 15.04 34.60
C PRO A 96 7.86 14.39 33.21
N VAL A 97 9.05 14.25 32.65
CA VAL A 97 9.25 13.55 31.38
C VAL A 97 8.77 12.09 31.47
N GLY A 98 8.11 11.61 30.42
CA GLY A 98 7.50 10.28 30.37
C GLY A 98 6.14 10.15 31.08
N ALA A 99 5.64 11.18 31.76
CA ALA A 99 4.27 11.19 32.28
C ALA A 99 3.25 11.03 31.14
N THR A 100 2.17 10.29 31.38
CA THR A 100 1.11 10.05 30.39
C THR A 100 -0.23 10.65 30.83
N ILE A 101 -0.91 11.31 29.90
CA ILE A 101 -2.23 11.90 30.10
C ILE A 101 -3.17 11.49 28.96
N ALA A 102 -4.48 11.58 29.19
CA ALA A 102 -5.47 11.43 28.14
C ALA A 102 -5.38 12.58 27.12
N HIS A 103 -5.59 12.28 25.84
CA HIS A 103 -5.67 13.29 24.78
C HIS A 103 -6.87 14.22 25.02
N PRO A 104 -6.73 15.55 24.90
CA PRO A 104 -7.76 16.52 25.31
C PRO A 104 -9.09 16.48 24.51
N THR A 105 -9.18 15.66 23.47
CA THR A 105 -10.28 15.67 22.48
C THR A 105 -10.59 14.32 21.85
N ILE A 106 -9.67 13.35 21.87
CA ILE A 106 -9.83 12.04 21.22
C ILE A 106 -9.87 10.98 22.31
N ALA A 107 -11.06 10.43 22.57
CA ALA A 107 -11.27 9.42 23.60
C ALA A 107 -10.40 8.16 23.34
N GLY A 108 -9.83 7.58 24.40
CA GLY A 108 -8.95 6.40 24.32
C GLY A 108 -7.54 6.66 23.78
N ARG A 109 -7.21 7.89 23.38
CA ARG A 109 -5.87 8.32 22.96
C ARG A 109 -5.14 8.97 24.11
N PHE A 110 -3.81 8.94 24.07
CA PHE A 110 -2.93 9.47 25.12
C PHE A 110 -1.80 10.30 24.56
N LEU A 111 -1.26 11.18 25.41
CA LEU A 111 -0.07 11.98 25.15
C LEU A 111 1.03 11.57 26.14
N ILE A 112 2.28 11.66 25.69
CA ILE A 112 3.48 11.42 26.50
C ILE A 112 4.17 12.77 26.71
N CYS A 113 4.49 13.09 27.96
CA CYS A 113 5.28 14.28 28.28
C CYS A 113 6.73 14.11 27.82
N THR A 114 7.28 15.09 27.11
CA THR A 114 8.65 15.07 26.55
C THR A 114 9.63 16.02 27.24
N ALA A 115 9.19 16.73 28.28
CA ALA A 115 10.01 17.65 29.07
C ALA A 115 9.68 17.51 30.56
N ASP A 116 10.66 17.75 31.43
CA ASP A 116 10.42 17.87 32.87
C ASP A 116 9.75 19.19 33.23
N ASN A 117 8.99 19.18 34.34
CA ASN A 117 8.26 20.33 34.86
C ASN A 117 7.26 20.94 33.84
N ASN A 118 6.68 20.12 32.95
CA ASN A 118 5.79 20.62 31.90
C ASN A 118 4.44 21.09 32.46
N THR A 119 4.10 22.35 32.22
CA THR A 119 2.83 23.00 32.60
C THR A 119 1.99 23.44 31.41
N ASN A 120 2.39 23.12 30.17
CA ASN A 120 1.62 23.45 28.97
C ASN A 120 0.33 22.62 28.91
N ASP A 121 -0.81 23.25 28.70
CA ASP A 121 -2.07 22.56 28.40
C ASP A 121 -2.04 22.06 26.94
N PRO A 122 -2.12 20.75 26.66
CA PRO A 122 -2.08 20.21 25.29
C PRO A 122 -3.27 20.63 24.42
N SER A 123 -4.37 21.13 25.01
CA SER A 123 -5.48 21.72 24.25
C SER A 123 -5.14 23.09 23.64
N GLN A 124 -4.12 23.77 24.19
CA GLN A 124 -3.66 25.09 23.74
C GLN A 124 -2.29 25.01 23.06
N SER A 125 -1.39 24.16 23.56
CA SER A 125 -0.01 24.05 23.13
C SER A 125 0.51 22.62 23.31
N MET A 126 0.84 21.97 22.20
CA MET A 126 1.51 20.65 22.20
C MET A 126 3.00 20.73 22.59
N ASN A 127 3.50 21.88 23.05
CA ASN A 127 4.88 21.97 23.52
C ASN A 127 5.11 21.09 24.75
N GLY A 128 6.19 20.29 24.73
CA GLY A 128 6.44 19.28 25.76
C GLY A 128 5.50 18.06 25.73
N TRP A 129 4.70 17.88 24.67
CA TRP A 129 3.80 16.73 24.50
C TRP A 129 4.03 16.02 23.17
N LEU A 130 4.13 14.69 23.21
CA LEU A 130 4.15 13.82 22.04
C LEU A 130 2.84 13.02 21.98
N ASP A 131 2.17 13.07 20.84
CA ASP A 131 1.14 12.11 20.48
C ASP A 131 1.78 10.94 19.70
N PRO A 132 1.98 9.76 20.32
CA PRO A 132 2.61 8.63 19.66
C PRO A 132 1.75 8.04 18.53
N LEU A 133 0.45 8.37 18.48
CA LEU A 133 -0.45 7.98 17.41
C LEU A 133 -0.70 9.12 16.39
N GLY A 134 -0.02 10.25 16.56
CA GLY A 134 -0.18 11.51 15.79
C GLY A 134 -0.23 11.33 14.28
N ASN A 135 0.77 10.60 13.76
CA ASN A 135 1.13 10.62 12.35
C ASN A 135 0.86 9.29 11.60
N TYR A 136 0.08 8.38 12.16
CA TYR A 136 -0.29 7.15 11.45
C TYR A 136 -1.41 7.39 10.45
N ALA A 137 -1.21 6.95 9.21
CA ALA A 137 -2.28 6.84 8.24
C ALA A 137 -3.36 5.87 8.75
N THR A 138 -4.63 6.27 8.67
CA THR A 138 -5.74 5.37 9.02
C THR A 138 -5.83 4.24 7.98
N ALA A 139 -6.40 3.09 8.37
CA ALA A 139 -6.63 1.99 7.44
C ALA A 139 -7.46 2.43 6.21
N ALA A 140 -8.41 3.36 6.39
CA ALA A 140 -9.19 3.95 5.31
C ALA A 140 -8.35 4.82 4.37
N ALA A 141 -7.44 5.67 4.90
CA ALA A 141 -6.55 6.48 4.08
C ALA A 141 -5.58 5.60 3.26
N LEU A 142 -5.07 4.52 3.85
CA LEU A 142 -4.21 3.56 3.15
C LEU A 142 -4.98 2.81 2.04
N GLN A 143 -6.23 2.42 2.29
CA GLN A 143 -7.10 1.81 1.27
C GLN A 143 -7.42 2.76 0.12
N GLN A 144 -7.70 4.04 0.41
CA GLN A 144 -7.89 5.07 -0.61
C GLN A 144 -6.64 5.28 -1.48
N GLU A 145 -5.46 5.30 -0.88
CA GLU A 145 -4.21 5.43 -1.64
C GLU A 145 -3.93 4.18 -2.49
N THR A 146 -4.22 2.98 -1.96
CA THR A 146 -4.13 1.73 -2.73
C THR A 146 -5.06 1.74 -3.94
N GLN A 147 -6.31 2.20 -3.78
CA GLN A 147 -7.27 2.33 -4.87
C GLN A 147 -6.84 3.39 -5.90
N ARG A 148 -6.28 4.53 -5.45
CA ARG A 148 -5.71 5.55 -6.34
C ARG A 148 -4.55 4.99 -7.15
N ALA A 149 -3.63 4.27 -6.53
CA ALA A 149 -2.50 3.64 -7.19
C ALA A 149 -2.96 2.62 -8.25
N GLN A 150 -3.88 1.71 -7.88
CA GLN A 150 -4.47 0.74 -8.82
C GLN A 150 -5.17 1.41 -10.01
N ALA A 151 -5.91 2.51 -9.78
CA ALA A 151 -6.57 3.25 -10.86
C ALA A 151 -5.56 3.97 -11.78
N ALA A 152 -4.46 4.50 -11.23
CA ALA A 152 -3.39 5.11 -12.01
C ALA A 152 -2.62 4.06 -12.84
N GLU A 153 -2.29 2.92 -12.24
CA GLU A 153 -1.62 1.79 -12.90
C GLU A 153 -2.48 1.18 -14.01
N ALA A 154 -3.80 1.08 -13.83
CA ALA A 154 -4.74 0.65 -14.87
C ALA A 154 -4.76 1.57 -16.10
N GLY A 155 -4.33 2.84 -15.96
CA GLY A 155 -4.17 3.77 -17.07
C GLY A 155 -2.84 3.64 -17.83
N LEU A 156 -1.88 2.85 -17.34
CA LEU A 156 -0.48 2.89 -17.80
C LEU A 156 -0.08 1.84 -18.85
N LEU A 157 -0.99 1.01 -19.36
CA LEU A 157 -0.93 0.30 -20.68
C LEU A 157 -2.21 -0.55 -20.87
N PRO A 158 -2.62 -0.92 -22.10
CA PRO A 158 -3.81 -1.75 -22.32
C PRO A 158 -3.58 -3.18 -21.82
N LEU A 159 -4.30 -3.57 -20.77
CA LEU A 159 -4.34 -4.95 -20.28
C LEU A 159 -5.09 -5.81 -21.30
N ALA A 160 -4.34 -6.65 -22.03
CA ALA A 160 -4.74 -7.52 -23.13
C ALA A 160 -5.04 -6.84 -24.49
N GLY A 161 -4.25 -7.19 -25.51
CA GLY A 161 -4.63 -7.12 -26.93
C GLY A 161 -4.58 -5.76 -27.64
N GLY A 162 -4.12 -4.69 -26.99
CA GLY A 162 -4.06 -3.36 -27.61
C GLY A 162 -2.97 -3.22 -28.70
N THR A 163 -3.36 -2.82 -29.91
CA THR A 163 -2.42 -2.37 -30.95
C THR A 163 -1.85 -1.01 -30.58
N ILE A 164 -0.52 -0.86 -30.54
CA ILE A 164 0.12 0.46 -30.43
C ILE A 164 0.00 1.17 -31.80
N THR A 165 -1.00 2.05 -31.93
CA THR A 165 -1.16 2.93 -33.09
C THR A 165 -0.61 4.32 -32.80
N GLY A 166 0.22 4.83 -33.73
CA GLY A 166 0.97 6.08 -33.59
C GLY A 166 2.50 5.87 -33.58
N PRO A 167 3.31 6.94 -33.66
CA PRO A 167 4.75 6.86 -33.43
C PRO A 167 5.07 6.71 -31.94
N ILE A 168 5.99 5.80 -31.59
CA ILE A 168 6.48 5.64 -30.21
C ILE A 168 7.49 6.76 -29.93
N ASN A 169 6.97 7.90 -29.48
CA ASN A 169 7.79 9.05 -29.08
C ASN A 169 8.03 9.00 -27.57
N ARG A 170 9.25 8.61 -27.14
CA ARG A 170 9.68 8.82 -25.75
C ARG A 170 10.39 10.16 -25.63
N ALA A 171 9.95 10.97 -24.65
CA ALA A 171 10.65 12.18 -24.26
C ALA A 171 11.98 11.80 -23.57
N GLY A 172 13.09 11.93 -24.31
CA GLY A 172 14.45 11.75 -23.78
C GLY A 172 15.23 10.58 -24.38
N GLY A 173 16.05 10.88 -25.40
CA GLY A 173 17.40 10.34 -25.60
C GLY A 173 17.63 8.84 -25.81
N GLY A 174 16.62 7.99 -25.67
CA GLY A 174 16.75 6.55 -25.92
C GLY A 174 16.86 6.27 -27.41
N VAL A 175 17.99 5.70 -27.84
CA VAL A 175 18.14 5.16 -29.19
C VAL A 175 16.99 4.20 -29.44
N LEU A 176 16.34 4.32 -30.61
CA LEU A 176 15.39 3.33 -31.09
C LEU A 176 16.08 1.94 -31.13
N PRO A 177 15.34 0.84 -31.34
CA PRO A 177 15.85 -0.16 -32.25
C PRO A 177 15.96 0.49 -33.64
N GLU A 178 16.98 1.33 -33.82
CA GLU A 178 17.27 1.97 -35.08
C GLU A 178 17.58 0.83 -36.04
N VAL A 179 16.73 0.64 -37.04
CA VAL A 179 16.98 -0.30 -38.12
C VAL A 179 18.03 0.36 -39.01
N ILE A 180 19.27 0.33 -38.56
CA ILE A 180 20.44 0.92 -39.24
C ILE A 180 20.67 0.13 -40.52
N GLY A 181 20.05 0.60 -41.60
CA GLY A 181 20.29 0.15 -42.96
C GLY A 181 20.79 1.33 -43.79
N PRO A 182 21.85 1.17 -44.61
CA PRO A 182 22.57 2.30 -45.23
C PRO A 182 21.77 3.13 -46.25
N ASN A 183 20.49 2.83 -46.50
CA ASN A 183 19.61 3.52 -47.45
C ASN A 183 18.13 3.59 -47.00
N LEU A 184 17.82 3.47 -45.70
CA LEU A 184 16.43 3.51 -45.20
C LEU A 184 15.94 4.93 -44.89
N THR A 185 15.68 5.73 -45.92
CA THR A 185 15.00 7.04 -45.79
C THR A 185 13.49 6.87 -45.60
N GLY A 186 13.02 6.94 -44.35
CA GLY A 186 11.59 7.02 -44.00
C GLY A 186 11.21 6.18 -42.78
N ARG A 187 9.90 6.10 -42.49
CA ARG A 187 9.40 5.33 -41.34
C ARG A 187 9.41 3.84 -41.67
N VAL A 188 10.39 3.10 -41.14
CA VAL A 188 10.41 1.63 -41.22
C VAL A 188 9.20 1.07 -40.46
N VAL A 189 8.51 0.14 -41.10
CA VAL A 189 7.34 -0.57 -40.58
C VAL A 189 7.52 -2.06 -40.76
N ILE A 190 7.14 -2.81 -39.73
CA ILE A 190 7.06 -4.27 -39.73
C ILE A 190 5.58 -4.66 -39.72
N GLN A 191 5.14 -5.46 -40.69
CA GLN A 191 3.79 -6.01 -40.78
C GLN A 191 3.85 -7.52 -40.62
N ALA A 192 3.26 -8.05 -39.54
CA ALA A 192 3.14 -9.48 -39.28
C ALA A 192 1.69 -9.92 -39.45
N PHE A 193 1.42 -10.92 -40.29
CA PHE A 193 0.07 -11.37 -40.61
C PHE A 193 0.04 -12.82 -41.10
N VAL A 194 -1.16 -13.40 -41.18
CA VAL A 194 -1.38 -14.74 -41.76
C VAL A 194 -2.26 -14.61 -42.99
N ALA A 195 -1.78 -15.08 -44.13
CA ALA A 195 -2.58 -15.26 -45.33
C ALA A 195 -3.05 -16.72 -45.43
N THR A 196 -4.24 -16.95 -45.99
CA THR A 196 -4.83 -18.30 -46.14
C THR A 196 -5.48 -18.47 -47.49
N GLY A 197 -5.49 -19.68 -48.03
CA GLY A 197 -6.22 -19.96 -49.28
C GLY A 197 -6.41 -21.44 -49.57
N GLN A 198 -7.06 -21.68 -50.71
CA GLN A 198 -7.53 -23.00 -51.15
C GLN A 198 -6.54 -23.66 -52.13
N LYS A 199 -6.79 -24.94 -52.43
CA LYS A 199 -5.96 -25.81 -53.27
C LYS A 199 -5.79 -25.32 -54.72
N GLY A 200 -4.70 -25.74 -55.37
CA GLY A 200 -4.54 -25.72 -56.83
C GLY A 200 -4.45 -24.34 -57.51
N ALA A 201 -4.31 -23.26 -56.75
CA ALA A 201 -4.26 -21.90 -57.30
C ALA A 201 -2.86 -21.57 -57.87
N TRP A 202 -2.83 -21.17 -59.15
CA TRP A 202 -1.65 -20.64 -59.83
C TRP A 202 -1.61 -19.12 -59.72
N GLY A 203 -0.42 -18.54 -59.52
CA GLY A 203 -0.26 -17.08 -59.44
C GLY A 203 -0.98 -16.44 -58.25
N ILE A 204 -0.82 -17.02 -57.05
CA ILE A 204 -1.45 -16.50 -55.83
C ILE A 204 -0.80 -15.16 -55.46
N ASN A 205 -1.63 -14.13 -55.28
CA ASN A 205 -1.22 -12.83 -54.77
C ASN A 205 -1.68 -12.67 -53.32
N VAL A 206 -0.78 -12.19 -52.47
CA VAL A 206 -1.02 -11.88 -51.05
C VAL A 206 -0.81 -10.39 -50.85
N ASN A 207 -1.87 -9.68 -50.48
CA ASN A 207 -1.81 -8.26 -50.18
C ASN A 207 -1.24 -8.05 -48.76
N PHE A 208 -0.46 -6.99 -48.57
CA PHE A 208 -0.12 -6.52 -47.23
C PHE A 208 -1.34 -5.89 -46.54
N PRO A 209 -1.45 -5.97 -45.20
CA PRO A 209 -2.49 -5.25 -44.45
C PRO A 209 -2.55 -3.75 -44.75
N VAL A 210 -1.40 -3.12 -45.00
CA VAL A 210 -1.26 -1.74 -45.48
C VAL A 210 -0.18 -1.68 -46.56
N SER A 211 -0.38 -0.85 -47.58
CA SER A 211 0.64 -0.60 -48.61
C SER A 211 1.91 0.05 -48.03
N PHE A 212 3.07 -0.43 -48.44
CA PHE A 212 4.33 0.29 -48.27
C PHE A 212 4.45 1.43 -49.29
N GLN A 213 5.44 2.30 -49.10
CA GLN A 213 5.69 3.48 -49.93
C GLN A 213 5.79 3.11 -51.43
N PRO A 214 5.07 3.80 -52.34
CA PRO A 214 5.16 3.56 -53.78
C PRO A 214 6.60 3.64 -54.29
N GLY A 215 6.98 2.70 -55.17
CA GLY A 215 8.34 2.59 -55.70
C GLY A 215 9.35 1.86 -54.78
N THR A 216 8.94 1.44 -53.58
CA THR A 216 9.78 0.58 -52.71
C THR A 216 9.42 -0.90 -52.87
N VAL A 217 10.39 -1.78 -52.57
CA VAL A 217 10.19 -3.23 -52.46
C VAL A 217 10.49 -3.64 -51.03
N PRO A 218 9.50 -4.07 -50.23
CA PRO A 218 9.71 -4.53 -48.86
C PRO A 218 10.43 -5.90 -48.84
N LEU A 219 11.16 -6.15 -47.76
CA LEU A 219 11.70 -7.47 -47.43
C LEU A 219 10.57 -8.34 -46.86
N VAL A 220 10.35 -9.53 -47.43
CA VAL A 220 9.29 -10.45 -46.99
C VAL A 220 9.89 -11.78 -46.57
N PHE A 221 9.55 -12.21 -45.35
CA PHE A 221 9.79 -13.56 -44.85
C PHE A 221 8.46 -14.32 -44.81
N THR A 222 8.50 -15.59 -45.20
CA THR A 222 7.33 -16.47 -45.20
C THR A 222 7.61 -17.81 -44.56
N GLN A 223 6.65 -18.32 -43.80
CA GLN A 223 6.60 -19.70 -43.33
C GLN A 223 5.23 -20.28 -43.67
N ILE A 224 5.20 -21.47 -44.29
CA ILE A 224 3.96 -22.14 -44.72
C ILE A 224 3.73 -23.41 -43.92
N ASN A 225 2.47 -23.75 -43.66
CA ASN A 225 2.11 -24.99 -42.99
C ASN A 225 2.45 -26.22 -43.85
N VAL A 226 2.81 -27.32 -43.17
CA VAL A 226 2.88 -28.66 -43.78
C VAL A 226 1.49 -29.13 -44.22
N GLU A 227 1.44 -30.15 -45.08
CA GLU A 227 0.17 -30.75 -45.45
C GLU A 227 -0.33 -31.80 -44.46
N GLU A 228 -1.61 -31.67 -44.12
CA GLU A 228 -2.32 -32.55 -43.22
C GLU A 228 -3.11 -33.60 -44.01
N LEU A 229 -2.49 -34.74 -44.34
CA LEU A 229 -3.14 -36.07 -44.44
C LEU A 229 -2.17 -37.19 -44.86
N ASN A 230 -1.92 -38.14 -43.93
CA ASN A 230 -1.33 -39.48 -44.09
C ASN A 230 0.00 -39.69 -44.86
N VAL A 231 0.54 -38.68 -45.53
CA VAL A 231 1.95 -38.61 -45.95
C VAL A 231 2.40 -37.17 -45.73
N PRO A 232 3.22 -36.86 -44.71
CA PRO A 232 3.64 -35.49 -44.44
C PRO A 232 4.57 -34.99 -45.55
N ARG A 233 4.00 -34.31 -46.54
CA ARG A 233 4.75 -33.63 -47.60
C ARG A 233 5.19 -32.27 -47.09
N SER A 234 6.50 -32.02 -47.11
CA SER A 234 7.05 -30.68 -46.88
C SER A 234 6.53 -29.74 -47.97
N ARG A 235 5.72 -28.77 -47.57
CA ARG A 235 5.26 -27.67 -48.42
C ARG A 235 6.23 -26.52 -48.32
N MET A 236 6.52 -25.88 -49.45
CA MET A 236 7.41 -24.72 -49.51
C MET A 236 6.67 -23.52 -50.11
N SER A 237 7.07 -22.31 -49.69
CA SER A 237 6.51 -21.04 -50.19
C SER A 237 7.60 -20.21 -50.87
N PRO A 238 8.01 -20.57 -52.10
CA PRO A 238 8.75 -19.65 -52.94
C PRO A 238 7.84 -18.47 -53.29
N LEU A 239 8.35 -17.26 -53.08
CA LEU A 239 7.82 -16.05 -53.69
C LEU A 239 8.13 -16.13 -55.21
N THR A 240 7.25 -15.65 -56.11
CA THR A 240 7.32 -15.94 -57.57
C THR A 240 7.58 -14.72 -58.48
N ASN A 241 8.76 -14.62 -59.11
CA ASN A 241 9.14 -13.63 -60.13
C ASN A 241 8.77 -14.24 -61.46
N ASN A 242 8.12 -13.46 -62.30
CA ASN A 242 7.83 -13.89 -63.64
C ASN A 242 8.08 -12.74 -64.60
N LEU A 243 9.36 -12.56 -64.96
CA LEU A 243 9.76 -11.85 -66.17
C LEU A 243 9.87 -12.86 -67.32
N SER A 244 8.82 -13.68 -67.54
CA SER A 244 8.88 -14.97 -68.26
C SER A 244 9.87 -16.02 -67.69
N ASN A 245 10.51 -15.74 -66.54
CA ASN A 245 11.56 -16.57 -65.92
C ASN A 245 11.45 -16.59 -64.38
N ASN A 246 11.65 -17.77 -63.75
CA ASN A 246 11.50 -18.09 -62.31
C ASN A 246 12.39 -17.27 -61.31
N ALA A 247 11.83 -16.52 -60.34
CA ALA A 247 12.50 -15.92 -59.13
C ALA A 247 11.43 -15.49 -58.05
N PRO A 248 11.48 -14.35 -57.29
CA PRO A 248 10.34 -13.60 -56.63
C PRO A 248 9.74 -12.28 -57.26
N GLN A 249 8.41 -11.99 -57.26
CA GLN A 249 7.78 -10.66 -57.44
C GLN A 249 7.16 -10.16 -56.11
N ILE A 250 7.80 -9.15 -55.52
CA ILE A 250 7.29 -8.41 -54.36
C ILE A 250 7.07 -6.96 -54.81
N THR A 251 5.91 -6.38 -54.49
CA THR A 251 5.56 -4.99 -54.78
C THR A 251 5.40 -4.21 -53.47
N ASN A 252 5.05 -2.92 -53.54
CA ASN A 252 4.71 -2.16 -52.33
C ASN A 252 3.32 -2.53 -51.75
N THR A 253 2.45 -3.20 -52.52
CA THR A 253 1.08 -3.56 -52.11
C THR A 253 0.91 -5.02 -51.68
N GLY A 254 1.84 -5.90 -52.07
CA GLY A 254 1.80 -7.32 -51.75
C GLY A 254 2.97 -8.09 -52.34
N PHE A 255 2.80 -9.40 -52.46
CA PHE A 255 3.72 -10.30 -53.16
C PHE A 255 2.96 -11.44 -53.81
N SER A 256 3.55 -12.04 -54.85
CA SER A 256 3.08 -13.32 -55.36
C SER A 256 3.91 -14.48 -54.80
N PHE A 257 3.27 -15.62 -54.56
CA PHE A 257 3.92 -16.85 -54.16
C PHE A 257 3.21 -18.05 -54.79
N GLN A 258 3.86 -19.22 -54.78
CA GLN A 258 3.25 -20.45 -55.27
C GLN A 258 3.59 -21.64 -54.37
N PRO A 259 2.62 -22.25 -53.66
CA PRO A 259 2.89 -23.41 -52.83
C PRO A 259 3.23 -24.61 -53.71
N PHE A 260 4.29 -25.34 -53.34
CA PHE A 260 4.67 -26.60 -53.99
C PHE A 260 5.26 -27.61 -52.99
N TYR A 261 5.40 -28.85 -53.45
CA TYR A 261 5.95 -29.96 -52.68
C TYR A 261 7.42 -30.21 -52.98
N VAL A 262 8.17 -30.58 -51.94
CA VAL A 262 9.47 -31.23 -52.13
C VAL A 262 9.25 -32.55 -52.87
N GLY A 263 9.64 -32.61 -54.15
CA GLY A 263 9.51 -33.79 -55.02
C GLY A 263 8.34 -33.78 -56.01
N GLY A 264 7.68 -32.64 -56.26
CA GLY A 264 6.63 -32.51 -57.28
C GLY A 264 6.72 -31.22 -58.09
N GLU A 265 5.96 -31.15 -59.19
CA GLU A 265 5.87 -29.95 -60.03
C GLU A 265 5.20 -28.78 -59.30
N ASN A 266 5.48 -27.55 -59.76
CA ASN A 266 4.86 -26.34 -59.22
C ASN A 266 3.32 -26.40 -59.29
N GLY A 267 2.63 -25.84 -58.29
CA GLY A 267 1.16 -25.74 -58.30
C GLY A 267 0.40 -27.03 -58.00
N THR A 268 1.10 -28.13 -57.65
CA THR A 268 0.49 -29.42 -57.32
C THR A 268 -0.22 -29.48 -55.95
N SER A 269 -0.25 -28.38 -55.18
CA SER A 269 -0.80 -28.34 -53.81
C SER A 269 -2.30 -28.64 -53.74
N ALA A 270 -2.66 -29.80 -53.18
CA ALA A 270 -4.02 -30.34 -53.13
C ALA A 270 -4.86 -29.91 -51.91
N TYR A 271 -4.23 -29.36 -50.86
CA TYR A 271 -4.89 -28.97 -49.60
C TYR A 271 -4.85 -27.44 -49.37
N PRO A 272 -5.69 -26.91 -48.45
CA PRO A 272 -5.62 -25.52 -48.00
C PRO A 272 -4.24 -25.15 -47.43
N TRP A 273 -3.92 -23.86 -47.45
CA TRP A 273 -2.64 -23.33 -46.96
C TRP A 273 -2.82 -22.16 -46.00
N HIS A 274 -1.88 -22.09 -45.06
CA HIS A 274 -1.71 -21.03 -44.08
C HIS A 274 -0.27 -20.53 -44.18
N LEU A 275 -0.12 -19.24 -44.47
CA LEU A 275 1.15 -18.58 -44.72
C LEU A 275 1.38 -17.49 -43.68
N GLN A 276 2.28 -17.74 -42.74
CA GLN A 276 2.78 -16.74 -41.81
C GLN A 276 3.73 -15.81 -42.56
N CYS A 277 3.44 -14.50 -42.52
CA CYS A 277 4.12 -13.47 -43.29
C CYS A 277 4.69 -12.41 -42.35
N LEU A 278 5.96 -12.04 -42.56
CA LEU A 278 6.60 -10.90 -41.91
C LEU A 278 7.18 -10.00 -43.02
N ALA A 279 6.59 -8.84 -43.22
CA ALA A 279 7.04 -7.87 -44.22
C ALA A 279 7.65 -6.64 -43.54
N ILE A 280 8.83 -6.22 -44.00
CA ILE A 280 9.58 -5.09 -43.47
C ILE A 280 9.86 -4.11 -44.62
N GLY A 281 9.41 -2.88 -44.49
CA GLY A 281 9.57 -1.86 -45.53
C GLY A 281 9.37 -0.47 -44.97
N VAL A 282 9.34 0.53 -45.85
CA VAL A 282 9.12 1.92 -45.48
C VAL A 282 7.66 2.28 -45.76
N MET A 283 6.96 2.86 -44.79
CA MET A 283 5.67 3.55 -45.05
C MET A 283 5.92 5.02 -45.38
N GLN A 284 5.00 5.56 -46.19
CA GLN A 284 4.92 6.98 -46.52
C GLN A 284 4.42 7.81 -45.33
#